data_AF-A0A928XCK3-F1
#
_entry.id   AF-A0A928XCK3-F1
#
_cell.length_a   1.000
_cell.length_b   1.000
_cell.length_c   1.000
_cell.angle_alpha   90.00
_cell.angle_beta   90.00
_cell.angle_gamma   90.00
#
_symmetry.space_group_name_H-M   'P 1'
#
loop_
_entity.id
_entity.type
_entity.pdbx_description
1 polymer ?
#
loop_
_entity_poly.entity_id
_entity_poly.type
_entity_poly.pdbx_seq_one_letter_code
_entity_poly.pdbx_strand_id
1 'polypeptide(L)' 'MLRMEFKRFVNAFIRVPALVVRGGRRVVFKLLSWNPWQSVLLRAADALRWPLRC' A
#
# COMPACT_ATOMS: atom_id res chain seq x y z
N MET A 1 -18.06 -17.55 -5.91
CA MET A 1 -18.35 -16.11 -5.70
C MET A 1 -17.69 -15.64 -4.41
N LEU A 2 -16.46 -15.10 -4.48
CA LEU A 2 -15.67 -14.67 -3.32
C LEU A 2 -15.98 -13.20 -2.99
N ARG A 3 -17.10 -12.92 -2.32
CA ARG A 3 -17.56 -11.53 -2.08
C ARG A 3 -17.12 -10.92 -0.74
N MET A 4 -16.56 -11.69 0.20
CA MET A 4 -16.21 -11.19 1.54
C MET A 4 -14.75 -10.72 1.69
N GLU A 5 -13.81 -11.33 0.97
CA GLU A 5 -12.37 -11.06 1.09
C GLU A 5 -12.00 -9.64 0.63
N PHE A 6 -12.73 -9.10 -0.35
CA PHE A 6 -12.48 -7.75 -0.88
C PHE A 6 -12.74 -6.65 0.16
N LYS A 7 -13.73 -6.80 1.04
CA LYS A 7 -14.00 -5.80 2.09
C LYS A 7 -12.84 -5.73 3.09
N ARG A 8 -12.27 -6.89 3.45
CA ARG A 8 -11.09 -6.96 4.33
C ARG A 8 -9.86 -6.37 3.64
N PHE A 9 -9.69 -6.65 2.35
CA PHE A 9 -8.68 -6.03 1.52
C PHE A 9 -8.82 -4.50 1.50
N VAL A 10 -9.99 -3.96 1.15
CA VAL A 10 -10.27 -2.52 1.13
C VAL A 10 -10.01 -1.90 2.51
N ASN A 11 -10.44 -2.55 3.59
CA ASN A 11 -10.24 -2.01 4.93
C ASN A 11 -8.76 -2.02 5.36
N ALA A 12 -8.00 -3.05 4.96
CA ALA A 12 -6.60 -3.23 5.32
C ALA A 12 -5.61 -2.49 4.41
N PHE A 13 -6.01 -2.15 3.17
CA PHE A 13 -5.15 -1.53 2.17
C PHE A 13 -5.60 -0.15 1.70
N ILE A 14 -6.91 0.08 1.50
CA ILE A 14 -7.44 1.32 0.92
C ILE A 14 -7.86 2.32 2.00
N ARG A 15 -8.51 1.85 3.06
CA ARG A 15 -8.99 2.68 4.19
C ARG A 15 -7.96 2.88 5.29
N VAL A 16 -6.68 2.64 5.01
CA VAL A 16 -5.62 2.89 5.99
C VAL A 16 -5.40 4.38 6.12
N PRO A 17 -5.31 4.94 7.35
CA PRO A 17 -4.95 6.34 7.50
C PRO A 17 -3.53 6.56 6.97
N ALA A 18 -3.41 7.40 5.94
CA ALA A 18 -2.15 7.83 5.37
C ALA A 18 -2.11 9.35 5.28
N LEU A 19 -1.00 9.93 5.71
CA LEU A 19 -0.73 11.35 5.56
C LEU A 19 -0.04 11.58 4.22
N VAL A 20 -0.65 12.39 3.37
CA VAL A 20 -0.06 12.82 2.10
C VAL A 20 0.69 14.13 2.34
N VAL A 21 2.01 14.03 2.45
CA VAL A 21 2.89 15.19 2.57
C VAL A 21 3.34 15.58 1.16
N ARG A 22 2.81 16.68 0.64
CA ARG A 22 3.26 17.27 -0.63
C ARG A 22 4.40 18.25 -0.34
N GLY A 23 5.63 17.82 -0.54
CA GLY A 23 6.80 18.70 -0.59
C GLY A 23 7.05 19.18 -2.02
N GLY A 24 7.72 20.32 -2.21
CA GLY A 24 7.79 21.02 -3.50
C GLY A 24 8.01 20.14 -4.75
N ARG A 25 8.98 19.21 -4.71
CA ARG A 25 9.26 18.25 -5.81
C ARG A 25 8.93 16.78 -5.48
N ARG A 26 8.35 16.50 -4.32
CA ARG A 26 8.13 15.11 -3.87
C ARG A 26 6.84 14.97 -3.07
N VAL A 27 6.00 14.03 -3.51
CA VAL A 27 4.86 13.57 -2.73
C VAL A 27 5.32 12.37 -1.88
N VAL A 28 5.17 12.50 -0.56
CA VAL A 28 5.50 11.43 0.38
C VAL A 28 4.21 10.95 1.03
N PHE A 29 3.94 9.66 0.92
CA PHE A 29 2.82 9.00 1.58
C PHE A 29 3.32 8.38 2.88
N LYS A 30 2.87 8.89 4.03
CA LYS A 30 3.25 8.40 5.36
C LYS A 30 2.10 7.62 5.97
N LEU A 31 2.25 6.31 6.12
CA LEU A 31 1.24 5.46 6.75
C LEU A 31 1.20 5.76 8.27
N LEU A 32 0.01 6.09 8.79
CA LEU A 32 -0.22 6.43 10.21
C LEU A 32 -0.62 5.21 11.05
N SER A 33 -0.87 4.07 10.41
CA SER A 33 -1.24 2.82 11.07
C SER A 33 -0.45 1.68 10.45
N TRP A 34 0.06 0.77 11.29
CA TRP A 34 0.80 -0.41 10.86
C TRP A 34 -0.10 -1.65 10.90
N ASN A 35 -0.26 -2.31 9.75
CA ASN A 35 -1.05 -3.53 9.60
C ASN A 35 -0.13 -4.66 9.08
N PRO A 36 -0.25 -5.91 9.57
CA PRO A 36 0.57 -7.04 9.12
C PRO A 36 0.63 -7.21 7.59
N TRP A 37 -0.47 -6.94 6.88
CA TRP A 37 -0.51 -7.06 5.41
C TRP A 37 0.26 -5.94 4.66
N GLN A 38 0.58 -4.82 5.31
CA GLN A 38 1.34 -3.74 4.68
C GLN A 38 2.76 -4.17 4.31
N SER A 39 3.39 -5.01 5.14
CA SER A 39 4.72 -5.56 4.85
C SER A 39 4.75 -6.34 3.55
N VAL A 40 3.72 -7.15 3.29
CA VAL A 40 3.56 -7.94 2.07
C VAL A 40 3.35 -7.02 0.86
N LEU A 41 2.51 -5.99 0.99
CA LEU A 41 2.29 -5.03 -0.09
C LEU A 41 3.53 -4.20 -0.39
N LEU A 42 4.29 -3.76 0.63
CA LEU A 42 5.55 -3.05 0.43
C LEU A 42 6.60 -3.94 -0.24
N ARG A 43 6.66 -5.23 0.10
CA ARG A 43 7.50 -6.20 -0.61
C ARG A 43 7.08 -6.39 -2.06
N ALA A 44 5.78 -6.50 -2.33
CA ALA A 44 5.27 -6.62 -3.69
C ALA A 44 5.52 -5.34 -4.51
N ALA A 45 5.35 -4.17 -3.91
CA ALA A 45 5.66 -2.89 -4.52
C ALA A 45 7.16 -2.73 -4.79
N ASP A 46 8.02 -3.20 -3.89
CA ASP A 46 9.46 -3.26 -4.12
C ASP A 46 9.78 -4.20 -5.28
N ALA A 47 9.25 -5.43 -5.28
CA ALA A 47 9.41 -6.39 -6.37
C ALA A 47 8.96 -5.84 -7.74
N LEU A 48 7.87 -5.06 -7.78
CA LEU A 48 7.38 -4.42 -9.00
C LEU A 48 8.23 -3.20 -9.41
N ARG A 49 8.88 -2.55 -8.44
CA ARG A 49 9.81 -1.44 -8.71
C ARG A 49 11.09 -1.92 -9.38
N TRP A 50 11.46 -3.18 -9.20
CA TRP A 50 12.44 -3.82 -10.07
C TRP A 50 11.80 -3.97 -11.44
N PRO A 51 12.38 -3.39 -12.52
CA PRO A 51 11.89 -3.69 -13.85
C PRO A 51 11.93 -5.20 -14.01
N LEU A 52 10.82 -5.79 -14.48
CA LEU A 52 10.79 -7.17 -14.92
C LEU A 52 11.86 -7.30 -16.00
N ARG A 53 13.08 -7.66 -15.58
CA ARG A 53 14.21 -7.90 -16.46
C ARG A 53 13.95 -9.25 -17.08
N CYS A 54 13.21 -9.23 -18.18
CA CYS A 54 13.14 -10.30 -19.16
C CYS A 54 13.93 -9.86 -20.39
#